data_AF-A0A8T5VKA6-F1
#
_entry.id   AF-A0A8T5VKA6-F1
#
_cell.length_a   1.000
_cell.length_b   1.000
_cell.length_c   1.000
_cell.angle_alpha   90.00
_cell.angle_beta   90.00
_cell.angle_gamma   90.00
#
_symmetry.space_group_name_H-M   'P 1'
#
loop_
_entity.id
_entity.type
_entity.pdbx_description
1 polymer ?
#
loop_
_entity_poly.entity_id
_entity_poly.type
_entity_poly.pdbx_seq_one_letter_code
_entity_poly.pdbx_strand_id
1 'polypeptide(L)' 'MTVEKQREVIRLWNQLRKVEGPAAEELRIQILECFSEKANAKRAA' A
#
# COMPACT_ATOMS: atom_id res chain seq x y z
N MET A 1 14.62 5.16 0.74
CA MET A 1 13.43 5.73 1.42
C MET A 1 13.94 6.63 2.55
N THR A 2 13.61 7.93 2.58
CA THR A 2 14.03 8.83 3.68
C THR A 2 12.96 8.88 4.78
N VAL A 3 13.32 9.33 5.99
CA VAL A 3 12.39 9.43 7.12
C VAL A 3 11.23 10.39 6.82
N GLU A 4 11.51 11.49 6.12
CA GLU A 4 10.51 12.49 5.70
C GLU A 4 9.51 11.87 4.74
N LYS A 5 10.00 11.09 3.77
CA LYS A 5 9.15 10.37 2.82
C LYS A 5 8.29 9.31 3.50
N GLN A 6 8.81 8.61 4.51
CA GLN A 6 8.01 7.65 5.29
C GLN A 6 6.89 8.34 6.06
N ARG A 7 7.19 9.45 6.73
CA ARG A 7 6.20 10.24 7.47
C ARG A 7 5.10 10.75 6.54
N GLU A 8 5.47 11.21 5.35
CA GLU A 8 4.50 11.71 4.38
C GLU A 8 3.60 10.60 3.84
N VAL A 9 4.14 9.41 3.56
CA VAL A 9 3.32 8.23 3.19
C VAL A 9 2.32 7.89 4.29
N ILE A 10 2.75 7.88 5.55
CA ILE A 10 1.86 7.61 6.69
C ILE A 10 0.77 8.68 6.80
N ARG A 11 1.13 9.96 6.61
CA ARG A 11 0.17 11.07 6.65
C ARG A 11 -0.90 10.94 5.57
N LEU A 12 -0.49 10.67 4.33
CA LEU A 12 -1.40 10.47 3.20
C LEU A 12 -2.30 9.25 3.40
N TRP A 13 -1.74 8.14 3.88
CA TRP A 13 -2.51 6.94 4.21
C TRP A 13 -3.58 7.20 5.28
N ASN A 14 -3.24 7.95 6.32
CA ASN A 14 -4.19 8.34 7.36
C ASN A 14 -5.31 9.24 6.82
N GLN A 15 -4.99 10.14 5.91
CA GLN A 15 -5.98 11.01 5.28
C GLN A 15 -6.94 10.20 4.40
N LEU A 16 -6.42 9.28 3.57
CA LEU A 16 -7.22 8.41 2.73
C LEU A 16 -8.20 7.56 3.55
N ARG A 17 -7.72 6.92 4.63
CA ARG A 17 -8.59 6.11 5.52
C ARG A 17 -9.69 6.93 6.19
N LYS A 18 -9.46 8.20 6.49
CA LYS A 18 -10.49 9.08 7.06
C LYS A 18 -11.58 9.45 6.07
N VAL A 19 -11.24 9.60 4.79
CA VAL A 19 -12.17 10.00 3.73
C VAL A 19 -12.93 8.79 3.19
N GLU A 20 -12.20 7.74 2.83
CA GLU A 20 -12.74 6.58 2.08
C GLU A 20 -13.15 5.42 3.00
N GLY A 21 -12.73 5.43 4.27
CA GLY A 21 -13.11 4.42 5.25
C GLY A 21 -12.76 2.99 4.79
N PRO A 22 -13.72 2.05 4.74
CA PRO A 22 -13.48 0.66 4.33
C PRO A 22 -12.88 0.50 2.92
N ALA A 23 -13.23 1.37 1.97
CA ALA A 23 -12.73 1.29 0.59
C ALA A 23 -11.21 1.51 0.50
N ALA A 24 -10.63 2.27 1.43
CA ALA A 24 -9.17 2.41 1.53
C ALA A 24 -8.50 1.07 1.86
N GLU A 25 -9.10 0.26 2.74
CA GLU A 25 -8.52 -1.03 3.14
C GLU A 25 -8.57 -2.05 1.99
N GLU A 26 -9.65 -2.07 1.20
CA GLU A 26 -9.73 -2.89 -0.02
C GLU A 26 -8.60 -2.54 -1.00
N LEU A 27 -8.36 -1.25 -1.23
CA LEU A 27 -7.25 -0.76 -2.06
C LEU A 27 -5.89 -1.25 -1.55
N ARG A 28 -5.68 -1.23 -0.23
CA ARG A 28 -4.44 -1.75 0.38
C ARG A 28 -4.29 -3.25 0.17
N ILE A 29 -5.37 -4.03 0.32
CA ILE A 29 -5.35 -5.47 0.07
C ILE A 29 -4.95 -5.74 -1.39
N GLN A 30 -5.61 -5.09 -2.36
CA GLN A 30 -5.30 -5.23 -3.78
C GLN A 30 -3.85 -4.87 -4.12
N ILE A 31 -3.33 -3.80 -3.50
CA ILE A 31 -1.92 -3.40 -3.67
C ILE A 31 -1.00 -4.52 -3.15
N LEU A 32 -1.24 -5.03 -1.94
CA LEU A 32 -0.41 -6.07 -1.33
C LEU A 32 -0.47 -7.38 -2.13
N GLU A 33 -1.64 -7.77 -2.62
CA GLU A 33 -1.83 -8.92 -3.50
C GLU A 33 -1.03 -8.76 -4.79
N CYS A 34 -1.14 -7.62 -5.47
CA CYS A 34 -0.39 -7.34 -6.70
C CYS A 34 1.14 -7.45 -6.50
N PHE A 35 1.65 -6.94 -5.37
CA PHE A 35 3.08 -7.05 -5.06
C PHE A 35 3.50 -8.47 -4.67
N SER A 36 2.64 -9.22 -3.97
CA SER A 36 2.85 -10.63 -3.65
C SER A 36 2.95 -11.48 -4.92
N GLU A 37 2.00 -11.31 -5.86
CA GLU A 37 2.00 -12.01 -7.14
C GLU A 37 3.26 -11.72 -7.96
N LYS A 38 3.65 -10.44 -8.06
CA LYS A 38 4.88 -10.04 -8.76
C LYS A 38 6.15 -10.61 -8.12
N ALA A 39 6.19 -10.72 -6.79
CA ALA A 39 7.31 -11.32 -6.08
C ALA A 39 7.40 -12.83 -6.35
N ASN A 40 6.26 -13.52 -6.39
CA ASN A 40 6.20 -14.95 -6.71
C ASN A 40 6.55 -15.22 -8.18
N ALA A 41 6.09 -14.39 -9.12
CA ALA A 41 6.46 -14.47 -10.53
C ALA A 41 7.98 -14.31 -10.76
N LYS A 42 8.64 -13.42 -9.99
CA LYS A 42 10.10 -13.26 -10.05
C LYS A 42 10.90 -14.41 -9.43
N ARG A 43 10.31 -15.19 -8.52
CA ARG A 43 10.98 -16.35 -7.89
C ARG A 43 10.88 -17.62 -8.74
N ALA A 44 9.90 -17.68 -9.65
CA ALA A 44 9.67 -18.82 -10.54
C ALA A 44 10.38 -18.70 -11.90
N ALA A 45 11.13 -17.62 -12.13
CA ALA A 45 11.85 -17.32 -13.38
C ALA A 45 13.38 -17.48 -13.21
#